data_AF-A0A437QJ33-F1
#
_entry.id   AF-A0A437QJ33-F1
#
_cell.length_a   1.000
_cell.length_b   1.000
_cell.length_c   1.000
_cell.angle_alpha   90.00
_cell.angle_beta   90.00
_cell.angle_gamma   90.00
#
_symmetry.space_group_name_H-M   'P 1'
#
loop_
_entity.id
_entity.type
_entity.pdbx_description
1 polymer ?
#
loop_
_entity_poly.entity_id
_entity_poly.type
_entity_poly.pdbx_seq_one_letter_code
_entity_poly.pdbx_strand_id
1 'polypeptide(L)'
;MGADDAQALFELDQDPEVMRYLNAGICTTMEQIEQRMLPRMLAYRNPKLGHGIWYVSTRADCAQLPSSYIGWILVRPMAFFTESPQLDNLELGWRFKRESWGFGFASEAAQAVAEAVAKYGAASTAPVQAFSALAVPDNLPSIAVMKRLGMQFVSQRLHQDPMWTAEIVEYRKTLTP
;
A
#
# COMPACT_ATOMS: atom_id res chain seq x y z
N MET A 1 -4.67 -9.39 -5.47
CA MET A 1 -4.66 -10.44 -4.43
C MET A 1 -6.08 -10.68 -3.92
N GLY A 2 -6.35 -11.90 -3.43
CA GLY A 2 -7.63 -12.43 -2.98
C GLY A 2 -7.45 -13.42 -1.83
N ALA A 3 -8.46 -14.27 -1.60
CA ALA A 3 -8.49 -15.19 -0.46
C ALA A 3 -7.36 -16.23 -0.50
N ASP A 4 -6.89 -16.60 -1.68
CA ASP A 4 -5.89 -17.66 -1.87
C ASP A 4 -4.43 -17.17 -1.76
N ASP A 5 -4.22 -15.88 -1.48
CA ASP A 5 -2.88 -15.27 -1.45
C ASP A 5 -2.27 -15.20 -0.03
N ALA A 6 -2.81 -15.96 0.92
CA ALA A 6 -2.34 -15.99 2.32
C ALA A 6 -0.83 -16.25 2.41
N GLN A 7 -0.34 -17.22 1.64
CA GLN A 7 1.07 -17.62 1.63
C GLN A 7 2.00 -16.47 1.20
N ALA A 8 1.64 -15.71 0.16
CA ALA A 8 2.44 -14.59 -0.32
C ALA A 8 2.50 -13.45 0.72
N LEU A 9 1.40 -13.19 1.41
CA LEU A 9 1.35 -12.22 2.52
C LEU A 9 2.21 -12.70 3.70
N PHE A 10 2.11 -13.97 4.06
CA PHE A 10 2.86 -14.57 5.14
C PHE A 10 4.37 -14.49 4.89
N GLU A 11 4.83 -14.89 3.71
CA GLU A 11 6.25 -14.88 3.32
C GLU A 11 6.87 -13.48 3.44
N LEU A 12 6.13 -12.46 3.03
CA LEU A 12 6.60 -11.07 3.09
C LEU A 12 6.79 -10.58 4.53
N ASP A 13 6.01 -11.12 5.47
CA ASP A 13 6.01 -10.72 6.88
C ASP A 13 7.03 -11.51 7.71
N GLN A 14 7.77 -12.45 7.10
CA GLN A 14 8.80 -13.23 7.79
C GLN A 14 10.19 -12.54 7.84
N ASP A 15 10.34 -11.37 7.23
CA ASP A 15 11.55 -10.55 7.36
C ASP A 15 11.31 -9.43 8.39
N PRO A 16 11.96 -9.47 9.57
CA PRO A 16 11.82 -8.44 10.60
C PRO A 16 12.14 -7.02 10.12
N GLU A 17 13.04 -6.84 9.14
CA GLU A 17 13.34 -5.52 8.59
C GLU A 17 12.17 -5.00 7.73
N VAL A 18 11.44 -5.88 7.03
CA VAL A 18 10.21 -5.51 6.33
C VAL A 18 9.12 -5.09 7.33
N MET A 19 9.08 -5.74 8.48
CA MET A 19 8.07 -5.52 9.53
C MET A 19 8.42 -4.42 10.54
N ARG A 20 9.66 -3.92 10.51
CA ARG A 20 10.23 -2.94 11.45
C ARG A 20 9.31 -1.75 11.75
N TYR A 21 8.76 -1.14 10.70
CA TYR A 21 7.91 0.06 10.81
C TYR A 21 6.41 -0.24 10.93
N LEU A 22 6.03 -1.52 10.99
CA LEU A 22 4.63 -1.97 11.00
C LEU A 22 4.22 -2.48 12.37
N ASN A 23 5.06 -3.33 12.97
CA ASN A 23 4.79 -3.93 14.28
C ASN A 23 6.10 -4.19 15.05
N ALA A 24 7.05 -3.25 14.93
CA ALA A 24 8.37 -3.34 15.55
C ALA A 24 9.18 -4.60 15.15
N GLY A 25 8.98 -5.10 13.93
CA GLY A 25 9.74 -6.23 13.39
C GLY A 25 9.23 -7.61 13.83
N ILE A 26 8.06 -7.68 14.45
CA ILE A 26 7.45 -8.94 14.87
C ILE A 26 6.89 -9.64 13.62
N CYS A 27 7.29 -10.87 13.34
CA CYS A 27 6.73 -11.60 12.20
C CYS A 27 5.25 -11.92 12.43
N THR A 28 4.43 -11.75 11.39
CA THR A 28 3.01 -12.10 11.44
C THR A 28 2.84 -13.62 11.34
N THR A 29 2.01 -14.23 12.19
CA THR A 29 1.70 -15.67 12.12
C THR A 29 0.72 -15.96 10.98
N MET A 30 0.72 -17.19 10.45
CA MET A 30 -0.27 -17.58 9.43
C MET A 30 -1.71 -17.39 9.92
N GLU A 31 -1.97 -17.71 11.18
CA GLU A 31 -3.28 -17.48 11.81
C GLU A 31 -3.69 -16.00 11.77
N GLN A 32 -2.76 -15.08 12.06
CA GLN A 32 -3.03 -13.64 11.95
C GLN A 32 -3.27 -13.20 10.50
N ILE A 33 -2.57 -13.81 9.53
CA ILE A 33 -2.83 -13.58 8.11
C ILE A 33 -4.27 -13.98 7.77
N GLU A 34 -4.66 -15.21 8.10
CA GLU A 34 -5.95 -15.80 7.73
C GLU A 34 -7.13 -15.17 8.47
N GLN A 35 -6.98 -14.91 9.78
CA GLN A 35 -8.09 -14.45 10.62
C GLN A 35 -8.21 -12.93 10.70
N ARG A 36 -7.15 -12.17 10.37
CA ARG A 36 -7.17 -10.70 10.48
C ARG A 36 -6.85 -10.01 9.17
N MET A 37 -5.69 -10.28 8.58
CA MET A 37 -5.25 -9.52 7.40
C MET A 37 -6.10 -9.80 6.17
N LEU A 38 -6.40 -11.07 5.88
CA LEU A 38 -7.22 -11.46 4.73
C LEU A 38 -8.65 -10.89 4.84
N PRO A 39 -9.42 -11.08 5.93
CA PRO A 39 -10.74 -10.48 6.07
C PRO A 39 -10.71 -8.96 5.90
N ARG A 40 -9.72 -8.29 6.53
CA ARG A 40 -9.56 -6.84 6.41
C ARG A 40 -9.27 -6.42 4.98
N MET A 41 -8.40 -7.14 4.28
CA MET A 41 -8.10 -6.87 2.86
C MET A 41 -9.33 -7.03 1.97
N LEU A 42 -10.08 -8.11 2.18
CA LEU A 42 -11.26 -8.43 1.38
C LEU A 42 -12.39 -7.42 1.59
N ALA A 43 -12.49 -6.78 2.76
CA ALA A 43 -13.52 -5.80 3.08
C ALA A 43 -13.53 -4.56 2.16
N TYR A 44 -12.37 -4.10 1.69
CA TYR A 44 -12.28 -2.96 0.75
C TYR A 44 -11.99 -3.39 -0.69
N ARG A 45 -11.91 -4.69 -0.97
CA ARG A 45 -11.56 -5.19 -2.30
C ARG A 45 -12.71 -4.90 -3.27
N ASN A 46 -12.44 -4.06 -4.27
CA ASN A 46 -13.37 -3.78 -5.36
C ASN A 46 -12.60 -3.75 -6.69
N PRO A 47 -12.54 -4.89 -7.41
CA PRO A 47 -11.82 -4.98 -8.68
C PRO A 47 -12.33 -4.03 -9.75
N LYS A 48 -13.62 -3.65 -9.71
CA LYS A 48 -14.20 -2.71 -10.68
C LYS A 48 -13.65 -1.30 -10.52
N LEU A 49 -13.17 -0.95 -9.33
CA LEU A 49 -12.56 0.34 -9.01
C LEU A 49 -11.03 0.23 -8.85
N GLY A 50 -10.45 -0.96 -9.03
CA GLY A 50 -9.05 -1.20 -8.74
C GLY A 50 -8.68 -1.15 -7.25
N HIS A 51 -9.65 -1.18 -6.33
CA HIS A 51 -9.40 -1.22 -4.90
C HIS A 51 -9.03 -2.63 -4.46
N GLY A 52 -8.06 -2.73 -3.56
CA GLY A 52 -7.53 -3.99 -3.05
C GLY A 52 -6.00 -3.95 -2.97
N ILE A 53 -5.43 -5.14 -2.86
CA ILE A 53 -3.98 -5.33 -2.89
C ILE A 53 -3.58 -5.83 -4.27
N TRP A 54 -2.69 -5.09 -4.92
CA TRP A 54 -2.07 -5.40 -6.21
C TRP A 54 -0.79 -6.20 -5.97
N TYR A 55 -0.72 -7.38 -6.58
CA TYR A 55 0.45 -8.24 -6.52
C TYR A 55 1.54 -7.67 -7.44
N VAL A 56 2.78 -7.56 -6.93
CA VAL A 56 3.90 -7.03 -7.70
C VAL A 56 4.93 -8.13 -7.91
N SER A 57 5.18 -8.43 -9.17
CA SER A 57 6.25 -9.32 -9.62
C SER A 57 7.12 -8.63 -10.66
N THR A 58 8.38 -9.01 -10.67
CA THR A 58 9.31 -8.62 -11.73
C THR A 58 9.09 -9.45 -12.99
N ARG A 59 9.49 -8.88 -14.12
CA ARG A 59 9.48 -9.58 -15.42
C ARG A 59 10.58 -10.65 -15.48
N ALA A 60 10.43 -11.59 -16.41
CA ALA A 60 11.43 -12.64 -16.64
C ALA A 60 12.80 -12.09 -17.08
N ASP A 61 12.84 -10.93 -17.72
CA ASP A 61 14.04 -10.24 -18.19
C ASP A 61 14.60 -9.21 -17.18
N CYS A 62 14.06 -9.17 -15.95
CA CYS A 62 14.61 -8.32 -14.90
C CYS A 62 16.01 -8.83 -14.48
N ALA A 63 17.01 -7.96 -14.58
CA ALA A 63 18.41 -8.31 -14.29
C ALA A 63 18.67 -8.61 -12.81
N GLN A 64 17.92 -7.99 -11.89
CA GLN A 64 18.14 -8.12 -10.45
C GLN A 64 17.41 -9.32 -9.85
N LEU A 65 16.14 -9.48 -10.20
CA LEU A 65 15.24 -10.48 -9.63
C LEU A 65 14.33 -10.96 -10.76
N PRO A 66 14.67 -11.97 -11.57
CA PRO A 66 13.82 -12.42 -12.67
C PRO A 66 12.60 -13.19 -12.14
N SER A 67 11.42 -12.96 -12.72
CA SER A 67 10.17 -13.71 -12.44
C SER A 67 9.84 -13.87 -10.95
N SER A 68 10.13 -12.85 -10.15
CA SER A 68 10.08 -12.93 -8.70
C SER A 68 8.91 -12.13 -8.14
N TYR A 69 8.18 -12.73 -7.20
CA TYR A 69 7.27 -11.98 -6.35
C TYR A 69 8.07 -11.09 -5.41
N ILE A 70 7.82 -9.77 -5.48
CA ILE A 70 8.59 -8.80 -4.71
C ILE A 70 7.76 -7.99 -3.72
N GLY A 71 6.43 -8.14 -3.71
CA GLY A 71 5.59 -7.45 -2.74
C GLY A 71 4.26 -6.99 -3.32
N TRP A 72 3.70 -5.93 -2.76
CA TRP A 72 2.38 -5.47 -3.14
C TRP A 72 2.18 -3.96 -2.99
N ILE A 73 1.17 -3.45 -3.71
CA ILE A 73 0.61 -2.09 -3.55
C ILE A 73 -0.83 -2.19 -3.04
N LEU A 74 -1.16 -1.44 -2.00
CA LEU A 74 -2.52 -1.25 -1.50
C LEU A 74 -3.17 -0.06 -2.19
N VAL A 75 -4.44 -0.24 -2.57
CA VAL A 75 -5.34 0.83 -2.96
C VAL A 75 -6.64 0.67 -2.18
N ARG A 76 -7.03 1.68 -1.41
CA ARG A 76 -8.36 1.72 -0.75
C ARG A 76 -8.81 3.16 -0.52
N PRO A 77 -10.09 3.43 -0.26
CA PRO A 77 -10.52 4.73 0.23
C PRO A 77 -9.76 5.14 1.50
N MET A 78 -9.33 6.40 1.61
CA MET A 78 -8.77 6.91 2.85
C MET A 78 -9.80 6.80 3.97
N ALA A 79 -9.34 6.51 5.19
CA ALA A 79 -10.19 6.35 6.37
C ALA A 79 -11.30 5.27 6.22
N PHE A 80 -11.07 4.24 5.39
CA PHE A 80 -12.06 3.20 5.08
C PHE A 80 -12.70 2.53 6.31
N PHE A 81 -11.92 2.28 7.36
CA PHE A 81 -12.39 1.60 8.58
C PHE A 81 -12.92 2.57 9.65
N THR A 82 -13.24 3.80 9.27
CA THR A 82 -13.85 4.81 10.14
C THR A 82 -15.29 5.08 9.71
N GLU A 83 -16.02 5.88 10.48
CA GLU A 83 -17.39 6.30 10.12
C GLU A 83 -17.44 7.26 8.92
N SER A 84 -16.29 7.73 8.42
CA SER A 84 -16.22 8.74 7.35
C SER A 84 -15.16 8.38 6.29
N PRO A 85 -15.40 7.32 5.49
CA PRO A 85 -14.51 6.95 4.39
C PRO A 85 -14.50 8.02 3.29
N GLN A 86 -13.32 8.33 2.75
CA GLN A 86 -13.14 9.30 1.66
C GLN A 86 -13.06 8.55 0.33
N LEU A 87 -14.15 8.56 -0.45
CA LEU A 87 -14.27 7.76 -1.67
C LEU A 87 -13.47 8.32 -2.86
N ASP A 88 -13.15 9.61 -2.82
CA ASP A 88 -12.42 10.35 -3.86
C ASP A 88 -10.93 10.58 -3.51
N ASN A 89 -10.52 10.29 -2.28
CA ASN A 89 -9.13 10.31 -1.84
C ASN A 89 -8.69 8.88 -1.49
N LEU A 90 -7.82 8.31 -2.31
CA LEU A 90 -7.40 6.92 -2.15
C LEU A 90 -6.08 6.82 -1.39
N GLU A 91 -6.02 5.92 -0.41
CA GLU A 91 -4.81 5.50 0.26
C GLU A 91 -3.99 4.58 -0.64
N LEU A 92 -2.73 4.96 -0.86
CA LEU A 92 -1.68 4.10 -1.40
C LEU A 92 -0.81 3.61 -0.26
N GLY A 93 -0.63 2.30 -0.19
CA GLY A 93 0.32 1.64 0.71
C GLY A 93 1.19 0.66 -0.05
N TRP A 94 2.32 0.27 0.52
CA TRP A 94 3.21 -0.71 -0.11
C TRP A 94 3.98 -1.52 0.93
N ARG A 95 4.32 -2.75 0.55
CA ARG A 95 5.26 -3.60 1.27
C ARG A 95 6.04 -4.42 0.26
N PHE A 96 7.36 -4.43 0.38
CA PHE A 96 8.27 -5.06 -0.58
C PHE A 96 9.32 -5.91 0.14
N LYS A 97 9.69 -7.04 -0.46
CA LYS A 97 10.75 -7.91 0.05
C LYS A 97 12.07 -7.15 0.09
N ARG A 98 12.86 -7.36 1.13
CA ARG A 98 14.13 -6.65 1.33
C ARG A 98 15.11 -6.78 0.17
N GLU A 99 15.15 -7.94 -0.48
CA GLU A 99 15.96 -8.20 -1.67
C GLU A 99 15.63 -7.31 -2.87
N SER A 100 14.43 -6.72 -2.90
CA SER A 100 13.96 -5.84 -3.97
C SER A 100 14.21 -4.34 -3.68
N TRP A 101 14.73 -4.00 -2.50
CA TRP A 101 14.94 -2.62 -2.10
C TRP A 101 16.13 -1.98 -2.86
N GLY A 102 16.10 -0.65 -2.98
CA GLY A 102 17.16 0.11 -3.65
C GLY A 102 17.10 0.13 -5.17
N PHE A 103 16.27 -0.71 -5.80
CA PHE A 103 16.13 -0.77 -7.27
C PHE A 103 15.00 0.10 -7.85
N GLY A 104 14.22 0.78 -7.00
CA GLY A 104 13.14 1.68 -7.43
C GLY A 104 11.79 1.01 -7.69
N PHE A 105 11.69 -0.32 -7.56
CA PHE A 105 10.45 -1.08 -7.81
C PHE A 105 9.23 -0.55 -7.06
N ALA A 106 9.38 -0.14 -5.80
CA ALA A 106 8.26 0.37 -5.01
C ALA A 106 7.66 1.65 -5.61
N SER A 107 8.51 2.57 -6.08
CA SER A 107 8.07 3.81 -6.71
C SER A 107 7.46 3.55 -8.08
N GLU A 108 8.08 2.70 -8.88
CA GLU A 108 7.56 2.30 -10.21
C GLU A 108 6.18 1.64 -10.08
N ALA A 109 6.05 0.63 -9.22
CA ALA A 109 4.81 -0.10 -9.03
C ALA A 109 3.70 0.79 -8.44
N ALA A 110 4.01 1.60 -7.42
CA ALA A 110 3.03 2.51 -6.84
C ALA A 110 2.56 3.56 -7.85
N GLN A 111 3.45 4.07 -8.70
CA GLN A 111 3.10 5.01 -9.76
C GLN A 111 2.19 4.36 -10.80
N ALA A 112 2.58 3.19 -11.31
CA ALA A 112 1.80 2.47 -12.32
C ALA A 112 0.39 2.12 -11.81
N VAL A 113 0.27 1.68 -10.56
CA VAL A 113 -1.03 1.40 -9.93
C VAL A 113 -1.87 2.67 -9.75
N ALA A 114 -1.27 3.77 -9.27
CA ALA A 114 -1.98 5.04 -9.13
C ALA A 114 -2.51 5.57 -10.46
N GLU A 115 -1.69 5.54 -11.51
CA GLU A 115 -2.06 5.96 -12.86
C GLU A 115 -3.17 5.08 -13.46
N ALA A 116 -3.07 3.75 -13.28
CA ALA A 116 -4.10 2.84 -13.73
C ALA A 116 -5.43 3.12 -13.01
N VAL A 117 -5.42 3.23 -11.69
CA VAL A 117 -6.63 3.49 -10.88
C VAL A 117 -7.25 4.84 -11.22
N ALA A 118 -6.44 5.89 -11.38
CA ALA A 118 -6.92 7.21 -11.80
C ALA A 118 -7.59 7.14 -13.17
N LYS A 119 -6.98 6.45 -14.14
CA LYS A 119 -7.50 6.29 -15.49
C LYS A 119 -8.83 5.50 -15.51
N TYR A 120 -8.92 4.42 -14.74
CA TYR A 120 -10.17 3.64 -14.63
C TYR A 120 -11.27 4.44 -13.91
N GLY A 121 -10.91 5.16 -12.84
CA GLY A 121 -11.83 5.99 -12.05
C GLY A 121 -12.35 7.21 -12.80
N ALA A 122 -11.59 7.77 -13.74
CA ALA A 122 -11.98 8.93 -14.53
C ALA A 122 -13.24 8.72 -15.38
N ALA A 123 -13.52 7.47 -15.77
CA ALA A 123 -14.74 7.13 -16.51
C ALA A 123 -15.95 6.80 -15.61
N SER A 124 -15.78 6.89 -14.29
CA SER A 124 -16.82 6.57 -13.31
C SER A 124 -17.55 7.81 -12.81
N THR A 125 -18.69 7.61 -12.14
CA THR A 125 -19.46 8.69 -11.50
C THR A 125 -18.81 9.23 -10.22
N ALA A 126 -17.68 8.66 -9.79
CA ALA A 126 -16.94 9.06 -8.60
C ALA A 126 -15.43 9.07 -8.92
N PRO A 127 -14.94 10.10 -9.66
CA PRO A 127 -13.54 10.18 -10.04
C PRO A 127 -12.64 10.32 -8.83
N VAL A 128 -11.46 9.72 -8.90
CA VAL A 128 -10.40 9.92 -7.91
C VAL A 128 -9.91 11.36 -8.03
N GLN A 129 -9.89 12.09 -6.93
CA GLN A 129 -9.40 13.46 -6.85
C GLN A 129 -8.02 13.56 -6.20
N ALA A 130 -7.66 12.59 -5.35
CA ALA A 130 -6.35 12.57 -4.72
C ALA A 130 -5.88 11.16 -4.38
N PHE A 131 -4.56 11.02 -4.26
CA PHE A 131 -3.91 9.89 -3.61
C PHE A 131 -3.19 10.37 -2.36
N SER A 132 -3.39 9.67 -1.24
CA SER A 132 -2.69 9.91 0.01
C SER A 132 -1.91 8.67 0.43
N ALA A 133 -0.84 8.84 1.19
CA ALA A 133 -0.09 7.74 1.78
C ALA A 133 0.35 8.12 3.20
N LEU A 134 0.41 7.11 4.07
CA LEU A 134 0.70 7.26 5.48
C LEU A 134 1.98 6.49 5.83
N ALA A 135 2.81 7.06 6.70
CA ALA A 135 3.97 6.39 7.28
C ALA A 135 4.27 6.94 8.67
N VAL A 136 4.94 6.17 9.51
CA VAL A 136 5.59 6.74 10.70
C VAL A 136 6.71 7.71 10.27
N PRO A 137 6.97 8.82 11.00
CA PRO A 137 7.96 9.83 10.62
C PRO A 137 9.36 9.27 10.32
N ASP A 138 9.77 8.23 11.05
CA ASP A 138 11.10 7.61 10.93
C ASP A 138 11.22 6.66 9.72
N ASN A 139 10.12 6.33 9.03
CA ASN A 139 10.15 5.49 7.84
C ASN A 139 10.53 6.32 6.60
N LEU A 140 11.78 6.80 6.60
CA LEU A 140 12.37 7.59 5.52
C LEU A 140 12.29 6.89 4.15
N PRO A 141 12.47 5.55 4.02
CA PRO A 141 12.29 4.87 2.74
C PRO A 141 10.87 5.04 2.17
N SER A 142 9.84 4.89 2.99
CA SER A 142 8.45 5.10 2.57
C SER A 142 8.19 6.56 2.19
N ILE A 143 8.67 7.52 2.99
CA ILE A 143 8.57 8.95 2.67
C ILE A 143 9.28 9.28 1.35
N ALA A 144 10.40 8.62 1.04
CA ALA A 144 11.08 8.80 -0.25
C ALA A 144 10.24 8.29 -1.43
N VAL A 145 9.46 7.21 -1.28
CA VAL A 145 8.50 6.77 -2.29
C VAL A 145 7.39 7.80 -2.46
N MET A 146 6.80 8.30 -1.36
CA MET A 146 5.77 9.36 -1.41
C MET A 146 6.25 10.58 -2.20
N LYS A 147 7.47 11.05 -1.93
CA LYS A 147 8.07 12.18 -2.65
C LYS A 147 8.29 11.88 -4.12
N ARG A 148 8.76 10.68 -4.48
CA ARG A 148 8.94 10.26 -5.89
C ARG A 148 7.62 10.18 -6.65
N LEU A 149 6.53 9.83 -5.98
CA LEU A 149 5.18 9.86 -6.57
C LEU A 149 4.68 11.30 -6.81
N GLY A 150 5.38 12.31 -6.32
CA GLY A 150 4.99 13.72 -6.38
C GLY A 150 4.00 14.11 -5.28
N MET A 151 3.92 13.35 -4.19
CA MET A 151 3.08 13.70 -3.05
C MET A 151 3.74 14.78 -2.19
N GLN A 152 2.94 15.67 -1.63
CA GLN A 152 3.35 16.76 -0.74
C GLN A 152 2.93 16.46 0.68
N PHE A 153 3.73 16.92 1.66
CA PHE A 153 3.39 16.80 3.07
C PHE A 153 2.09 17.54 3.39
N VAL A 154 1.18 16.88 4.11
CA VAL A 154 -0.10 17.46 4.53
C VAL A 154 -0.13 17.70 6.03
N SER A 155 0.21 16.68 6.82
CA SER A 155 0.15 16.76 8.28
C SER A 155 1.02 15.72 8.96
N GLN A 156 1.35 15.98 10.22
CA GLN A 156 1.86 14.99 11.16
C GLN A 156 0.88 14.93 12.33
N ARG A 157 0.39 13.75 12.67
CA ARG A 157 -0.64 13.58 13.70
C ARG A 157 -0.58 12.19 14.33
N LEU A 158 -1.19 12.06 15.50
CA LEU A 158 -1.51 10.75 16.06
C LEU A 158 -2.60 10.09 15.20
N HIS A 159 -2.32 8.90 14.67
CA HIS A 159 -3.29 8.06 14.00
C HIS A 159 -3.74 6.95 14.92
N GLN A 160 -5.06 6.75 14.99
CA GLN A 160 -5.70 5.69 15.73
C GLN A 160 -6.42 4.79 14.73
N ASP A 161 -5.90 3.58 14.55
CA ASP A 161 -6.55 2.49 13.82
C ASP A 161 -6.86 1.36 14.80
N PRO A 162 -7.95 0.59 14.61
CA PRO A 162 -8.24 -0.57 15.46
C PRO A 162 -7.09 -1.57 15.60
N MET A 163 -6.14 -1.61 14.66
CA MET A 163 -4.97 -2.50 14.73
C MET A 163 -3.71 -1.85 15.29
N TRP A 164 -3.57 -0.51 15.29
CA TRP A 164 -2.37 0.17 15.78
C TRP A 164 -2.62 1.66 16.05
N THR A 165 -1.84 2.22 16.98
CA THR A 165 -1.80 3.66 17.23
C THR A 165 -0.35 4.12 17.13
N ALA A 166 -0.07 5.07 16.25
CA ALA A 166 1.24 5.71 16.19
C ALA A 166 1.14 7.12 15.62
N GLU A 167 2.18 7.91 15.87
CA GLU A 167 2.37 9.16 15.15
C GLU A 167 2.70 8.85 13.68
N ILE A 168 2.03 9.56 12.78
CA ILE A 168 2.18 9.40 11.33
C ILE A 168 2.43 10.74 10.66
N VAL A 169 3.03 10.66 9.47
CA VAL A 169 2.98 11.70 8.46
C VAL A 169 2.03 11.28 7.34
N GLU A 170 1.23 12.23 6.87
CA GLU A 170 0.41 12.08 5.67
C GLU A 170 1.02 12.90 4.54
N TYR A 171 1.17 12.25 3.39
CA TYR A 171 1.52 12.90 2.13
C TYR A 171 0.38 12.71 1.13
N ARG A 172 0.13 13.72 0.29
CA ARG A 172 -0.97 13.71 -0.68
C ARG A 172 -0.55 14.28 -2.04
N LYS A 173 -1.07 13.69 -3.11
CA LYS A 173 -1.05 14.22 -4.46
C LYS A 173 -2.47 14.41 -4.95
N THR A 174 -2.86 15.66 -5.19
CA THR A 174 -4.14 15.99 -5.83
C THR A 174 -4.01 15.80 -7.34
N LEU A 175 -5.04 15.20 -7.96
CA LEU A 175 -5.15 15.08 -9.40
C LEU A 175 -5.85 16.33 -9.93
N THR A 176 -5.25 16.99 -10.91
CA THR A 176 -5.91 18.09 -11.63
C THR A 176 -7.06 17.53 -12.48
N PRO A 177 -8.21 18.23 -12.55
CA PRO A 177 -9.31 17.89 -13.45
C PRO A 177 -8.92 17.81 -14.93
#